data_AF-T1BYR3-F1
#
_entry.id   AF-T1BYR3-F1
#
_cell.length_a   1.000
_cell.length_b   1.000
_cell.length_c   1.000
_cell.angle_alpha   90.00
_cell.angle_beta   90.00
_cell.angle_gamma   90.00
#
_symmetry.space_group_name_H-M   'P 1'
#
loop_
_entity.id
_entity.type
_entity.pdbx_description
1 polymer ?
#
loop_
_entity_poly.entity_id
_entity_poly.type
_entity_poly.pdbx_seq_one_letter_code
_entity_poly.pdbx_strand_id
1 'polypeptide(L)'
;MMQEIVSTIIEVDAIAGWKSDPYEYKKEVHRNLFGFDIEPEAVEIARLRLWLSMIIDQTVPVPLPNLDFKIVDIPDSLQLQSFQKTLTPEIEEERDLLGKLIEQYSNEHDHENKVTLKQRIGFHNDSNLKKIRTYNPNVIESYMVNAADI
;
A
#
# COMPACT_ATOMS: atom_id res chain seq x y z
N MET A 1 7.01 15.52 0.78
CA MET A 1 5.78 14.79 1.15
C MET A 1 6.01 13.94 2.41
N MET A 2 6.74 12.82 2.37
CA MET A 2 7.01 12.04 3.61
C MET A 2 7.73 12.85 4.69
N GLN A 3 8.79 13.59 4.34
CA GLN A 3 9.53 14.41 5.30
C GLN A 3 8.65 15.47 5.97
N GLU A 4 7.78 16.14 5.21
CA GLU A 4 6.84 17.13 5.74
C GLU A 4 5.84 16.51 6.72
N ILE A 5 5.26 15.36 6.35
CA ILE A 5 4.32 14.63 7.22
C ILE A 5 5.01 14.26 8.53
N VAL A 6 6.21 13.69 8.45
CA VAL A 6 6.97 13.24 9.62
C VAL A 6 7.43 14.42 10.46
N SER A 7 7.87 15.53 9.86
CA SER A 7 8.24 16.76 10.59
C SER A 7 7.05 17.28 11.39
N THR A 8 5.87 17.34 10.78
CA THR A 8 4.65 17.78 11.45
C THR A 8 4.31 16.88 12.65
N ILE A 9 4.42 15.55 12.49
CA ILE A 9 4.17 14.60 13.58
C ILE A 9 5.17 14.80 14.72
N ILE A 10 6.46 14.93 14.40
CA ILE A 10 7.52 15.13 15.40
C ILE A 10 7.29 16.42 16.18
N GLU A 11 6.90 17.51 15.51
CA GLU A 11 6.61 18.79 16.15
C GLU A 11 5.43 18.67 17.13
N VAL A 12 4.35 17.99 16.73
CA VAL A 12 3.17 17.77 17.58
C VAL A 12 3.50 16.89 18.78
N ASP A 13 4.21 15.78 18.56
CA ASP A 13 4.57 14.86 19.65
C ASP A 13 5.54 15.50 20.64
N ALA A 14 6.45 16.35 20.17
CA ALA A 14 7.33 17.13 21.05
C ALA A 14 6.54 18.04 22.01
N ILE A 15 5.43 18.63 21.56
CA ILE A 15 4.53 19.43 22.41
C ILE A 15 3.82 18.54 23.46
N ALA A 16 3.46 17.30 23.09
CA ALA A 16 2.88 16.33 24.01
C ALA A 16 3.88 15.70 24.99
N GLY A 17 5.19 16.01 24.84
CA GLY A 17 6.27 15.43 25.64
C GLY A 17 6.69 14.03 25.19
N TRP A 18 6.26 13.60 24.00
CA TRP A 18 6.61 12.30 23.43
C TRP A 18 7.85 12.45 22.55
N LYS A 19 8.68 11.40 22.53
CA LYS A 19 9.89 11.36 21.70
C LYS A 19 10.07 9.98 21.12
N SER A 20 9.64 9.81 19.87
CA SER A 20 9.86 8.58 19.12
C SER A 20 10.95 8.78 18.06
N ASP A 21 11.47 7.66 17.57
CA ASP A 21 12.41 7.64 16.45
C ASP A 21 11.70 8.09 15.16
N PRO A 22 12.23 9.08 14.39
CA PRO A 22 11.73 9.45 13.07
C PRO A 22 11.47 8.25 12.15
N TYR A 23 12.28 7.20 12.26
CA TYR A 23 12.12 6.00 11.46
C TYR A 23 10.80 5.27 11.76
N GLU A 24 10.35 5.22 13.02
CA GLU A 24 9.10 4.57 13.38
C GLU A 24 7.89 5.33 12.80
N TYR A 25 7.91 6.66 12.79
CA TYR A 25 6.88 7.45 12.11
C TYR A 25 6.89 7.21 10.60
N LYS A 26 8.06 7.15 9.97
CA LYS A 26 8.19 6.85 8.54
C LYS A 26 7.60 5.47 8.21
N LYS A 27 7.81 4.49 9.08
CA LYS A 27 7.25 3.13 8.95
C LYS A 27 5.73 3.12 9.05
N GLU A 28 5.15 3.88 9.98
CA GLU A 28 3.69 4.05 10.10
C GLU A 28 3.08 4.77 8.91
N VAL A 29 3.68 5.88 8.47
CA VAL A 29 3.24 6.62 7.29
C VAL A 29 3.32 5.71 6.06
N HIS A 30 4.43 4.99 5.88
CA HIS A 30 4.59 4.04 4.79
C HIS A 30 3.49 2.96 4.78
N ARG A 31 3.09 2.41 5.93
CA ARG A 31 1.99 1.43 6.02
C ARG A 31 0.67 1.95 5.44
N ASN A 32 0.39 3.23 5.62
CA ASN A 32 -0.88 3.85 5.24
C ASN A 32 -0.82 4.69 3.96
N LEU A 33 0.38 4.87 3.38
CA LEU A 33 0.56 5.65 2.17
C LEU A 33 0.25 4.79 0.93
N PHE A 34 -0.69 5.29 0.12
CA PHE A 34 -1.02 4.78 -1.20
C PHE A 34 -0.97 5.93 -2.20
N GLY A 35 -0.62 5.63 -3.44
CA GLY A 35 -0.53 6.60 -4.51
C GLY A 35 -0.77 5.94 -5.85
N PHE A 36 -1.31 6.71 -6.78
CA PHE A 36 -1.48 6.28 -8.16
C PHE A 36 -1.12 7.44 -9.10
N ASP A 37 -0.68 7.10 -10.30
CA ASP A 37 -0.50 8.03 -11.41
C ASP A 37 -0.82 7.29 -12.72
N ILE A 38 -1.13 8.01 -13.78
CA ILE A 38 -1.33 7.38 -15.10
C ILE A 38 0.01 7.18 -15.81
N GLU A 39 1.00 8.02 -15.53
CA GLU A 39 2.32 7.97 -16.15
C GLU A 39 3.25 7.04 -15.35
N PRO A 40 3.76 5.95 -15.95
CA PRO A 40 4.62 5.00 -15.24
C PRO A 40 5.93 5.65 -14.76
N GLU A 41 6.45 6.66 -15.46
CA GLU A 41 7.63 7.40 -15.04
C GLU A 41 7.40 8.16 -13.72
N ALA A 42 6.19 8.70 -13.52
CA ALA A 42 5.84 9.39 -12.28
C ALA A 42 5.74 8.41 -11.10
N VAL A 43 5.18 7.23 -11.33
CA VAL A 43 5.14 6.11 -10.38
C VAL A 43 6.54 5.72 -9.93
N GLU A 44 7.47 5.50 -10.88
CA GLU A 44 8.84 5.13 -10.56
C GLU A 44 9.58 6.23 -9.78
N ILE A 45 9.39 7.50 -10.15
CA ILE A 45 9.95 8.64 -9.41
C ILE A 45 9.38 8.70 -7.99
N ALA A 46 8.08 8.46 -7.81
CA ALA A 46 7.45 8.44 -6.50
C ALA A 46 7.97 7.29 -5.62
N ARG A 47 8.12 6.08 -6.19
CA ARG A 47 8.73 4.92 -5.52
C ARG A 47 10.16 5.23 -5.06
N LEU A 48 10.98 5.80 -5.95
CA LEU A 48 12.36 6.18 -5.62
C LEU A 48 12.42 7.23 -4.50
N ARG A 49 11.59 8.28 -4.57
CA ARG A 49 11.52 9.31 -3.53
C ARG A 49 11.13 8.71 -2.18
N LEU A 50 10.18 7.78 -2.18
CA LEU A 50 9.73 7.10 -0.97
C LEU A 50 10.84 6.24 -0.37
N TRP A 51 11.52 5.42 -1.19
CA TRP A 51 12.66 4.61 -0.74
C TRP A 51 13.79 5.46 -0.16
N LEU A 52 14.25 6.49 -0.87
CA LEU A 52 15.32 7.37 -0.39
C LEU A 52 14.94 8.02 0.94
N SER A 53 13.67 8.41 1.10
CA SER A 53 13.20 9.01 2.35
C SER A 53 13.18 8.05 3.54
N MET A 54 13.07 6.73 3.31
CA MET A 54 13.11 5.71 4.37
C MET A 54 14.53 5.30 4.76
N ILE A 55 15.49 5.31 3.82
CA ILE A 55 16.88 4.92 4.11
C ILE A 55 17.65 6.02 4.81
N ILE A 56 17.38 7.29 4.50
CA ILE A 56 18.24 8.42 4.91
C ILE A 56 18.47 8.55 6.43
N ASP A 57 17.51 8.11 7.25
CA ASP A 57 17.61 8.18 8.71
C ASP A 57 18.13 6.87 9.35
N GLN A 58 18.29 5.80 8.57
CA GLN A 58 18.71 4.51 9.10
C GLN A 58 20.20 4.44 9.30
N THR A 59 20.61 4.01 10.50
CA THR A 59 22.03 3.74 10.82
C THR A 59 22.46 2.32 10.43
N VAL A 60 21.51 1.38 10.38
CA VAL A 60 21.71 -0.01 9.97
C VAL A 60 20.90 -0.26 8.71
N PRO A 61 21.50 -0.80 7.64
CA PRO A 61 20.75 -1.07 6.42
C PRO A 61 19.71 -2.16 6.67
N VAL A 62 18.42 -1.79 6.59
CA VAL A 62 17.33 -2.76 6.51
C VAL A 62 16.89 -2.96 5.06
N PRO A 63 16.32 -4.12 4.72
CA PRO A 63 15.74 -4.30 3.40
C PRO A 63 14.67 -3.25 3.10
N LEU A 64 14.64 -2.79 1.84
CA LEU A 64 13.65 -1.83 1.39
C LEU A 64 12.26 -2.47 1.35
N PRO A 65 11.21 -1.76 1.81
CA PRO A 65 9.87 -2.27 1.71
C PRO A 65 9.38 -2.26 0.26
N ASN A 66 8.49 -3.19 -0.01
CA ASN A 66 7.90 -3.38 -1.32
C ASN A 66 6.79 -2.35 -1.59
N LEU A 67 6.81 -1.72 -2.76
CA LEU A 67 5.87 -0.67 -3.15
C LEU A 67 4.93 -1.08 -4.29
N ASP A 68 5.08 -2.29 -4.83
CA ASP A 68 4.34 -2.78 -6.02
C ASP A 68 2.82 -2.65 -5.90
N PHE A 69 2.25 -2.73 -4.69
CA PHE A 69 0.81 -2.61 -4.43
C PHE A 69 0.42 -1.32 -3.69
N LYS A 70 1.37 -0.39 -3.51
CA LYS A 70 1.15 0.87 -2.79
C LYS A 70 1.20 2.07 -3.72
N ILE A 71 2.17 2.09 -4.63
CA ILE A 71 2.35 3.15 -5.62
C ILE A 71 2.26 2.50 -7.00
N VAL A 72 1.17 2.74 -7.72
CA VAL A 72 0.79 1.95 -8.91
C VAL A 72 0.39 2.85 -10.07
N ASP A 73 0.65 2.40 -11.28
CA ASP A 73 0.15 3.05 -12.49
C ASP A 73 -1.31 2.63 -12.71
N ILE A 74 -2.22 3.60 -12.62
CA ILE A 74 -3.65 3.36 -12.78
C ILE A 74 -4.27 4.50 -13.61
N PRO A 75 -5.02 4.18 -14.69
CA PRO A 75 -5.63 5.18 -15.55
C PRO A 75 -6.88 5.85 -14.96
N ASP A 76 -7.52 5.24 -13.95
CA ASP A 76 -8.71 5.78 -13.28
C ASP A 76 -8.47 5.90 -11.77
N SER A 77 -8.74 7.08 -11.23
CA SER A 77 -8.28 7.47 -9.89
C SER A 77 -9.06 6.83 -8.75
N LEU A 78 -10.37 6.65 -8.93
CA LEU A 78 -11.29 6.27 -7.87
C LEU A 78 -12.57 5.73 -8.50
N GLN A 79 -13.07 4.59 -8.04
CA GLN A 79 -14.46 4.24 -8.30
C GLN A 79 -15.32 5.10 -7.37
N LEU A 80 -16.12 6.01 -7.92
CA LEU A 80 -17.18 6.66 -7.15
C LEU A 80 -17.96 5.53 -6.45
N GLN A 81 -18.01 5.54 -5.12
CA GLN A 81 -18.73 4.54 -4.30
C GLN A 81 -20.25 4.65 -4.53
N SER A 82 -20.74 4.48 -5.76
CA SER A 82 -22.17 4.50 -6.05
C SER A 82 -22.87 3.22 -5.63
N PHE A 83 -22.19 2.27 -5.01
CA PHE A 83 -22.82 1.19 -4.29
C PHE A 83 -21.94 0.81 -3.10
N GLN A 84 -22.39 1.14 -1.89
CA GLN A 84 -22.27 0.22 -0.76
C GLN A 84 -22.92 -1.11 -1.20
N LYS A 85 -22.20 -1.90 -1.99
CA LYS A 85 -22.59 -3.26 -2.27
C LYS A 85 -22.39 -4.01 -0.96
N THR A 86 -23.46 -4.63 -0.48
CA THR A 86 -23.42 -5.54 0.65
C THR A 86 -22.27 -6.52 0.43
N LEU A 87 -21.18 -6.35 1.18
CA LEU A 87 -20.10 -7.33 1.22
C LEU A 87 -20.76 -8.61 1.73
N THR A 88 -20.86 -9.63 0.86
CA THR A 88 -21.23 -10.94 1.36
C THR A 88 -20.06 -11.46 2.20
N PRO A 89 -20.29 -12.27 3.24
CA PRO A 89 -19.22 -12.77 4.09
C PRO A 89 -18.12 -13.49 3.29
N GLU A 90 -18.46 -14.13 2.18
CA GLU A 90 -17.48 -14.77 1.29
C GLU A 90 -16.54 -13.78 0.60
N ILE A 91 -17.03 -12.57 0.26
CA ILE A 91 -16.21 -11.52 -0.36
C ILE A 91 -15.26 -10.91 0.68
N GLU A 92 -15.74 -10.74 1.92
CA GLU A 92 -14.94 -10.21 3.03
C GLU A 92 -13.78 -11.16 3.39
N GLU A 93 -14.05 -12.47 3.49
CA GLU A 93 -13.01 -13.49 3.71
C GLU A 93 -11.95 -13.50 2.60
N GLU A 94 -12.36 -13.31 1.34
CA GLU A 94 -11.44 -13.29 0.20
C GLU A 94 -10.58 -12.01 0.17
N ARG A 95 -11.12 -10.87 0.64
CA ARG A 95 -10.36 -9.63 0.84
C ARG A 95 -9.35 -9.77 1.96
N ASP A 96 -9.72 -10.35 3.10
CA ASP A 96 -8.80 -10.61 4.21
C ASP A 96 -7.65 -11.54 3.81
N LEU A 97 -7.97 -12.57 3.02
CA LEU A 97 -6.95 -13.46 2.47
C LEU A 97 -6.00 -12.68 1.55
N LEU A 98 -6.53 -11.86 0.65
CA LEU A 98 -5.72 -11.03 -0.24
C LEU A 98 -4.81 -10.08 0.54
N GLY A 99 -5.35 -9.45 1.59
CA GLY A 99 -4.59 -8.60 2.51
C GLY A 99 -3.39 -9.30 3.13
N LYS A 100 -3.60 -10.51 3.66
CA LYS A 100 -2.53 -11.35 4.22
C LYS A 100 -1.48 -11.73 3.17
N LEU A 101 -1.90 -12.04 1.94
CA LEU A 101 -0.98 -12.36 0.85
C LEU A 101 -0.13 -11.15 0.44
N ILE A 102 -0.73 -9.95 0.36
CA ILE A 102 -0.01 -8.71 0.06
C ILE A 102 1.00 -8.39 1.18
N GLU A 103 0.61 -8.58 2.45
CA GLU A 103 1.52 -8.39 3.59
C GLU A 103 2.70 -9.38 3.54
N GLN A 104 2.44 -10.66 3.26
CA GLN A 104 3.49 -11.66 3.06
C GLN A 104 4.44 -11.27 1.92
N TYR A 105 3.88 -10.86 0.78
CA TYR A 105 4.65 -10.41 -0.38
C TYR A 105 5.47 -9.14 -0.10
N SER A 106 4.98 -8.26 0.77
CA SER A 106 5.68 -7.03 1.13
C SER A 106 6.90 -7.29 2.01
N ASN A 107 6.87 -8.35 2.83
CA ASN A 107 7.93 -8.73 3.75
C ASN A 107 8.83 -9.85 3.22
N GLU A 108 8.53 -10.40 2.03
CA GLU A 108 9.33 -11.44 1.39
C GLU A 108 10.49 -10.84 0.59
N HIS A 109 11.68 -11.43 0.76
CA HIS A 109 12.93 -10.95 0.17
C HIS A 109 13.51 -11.93 -0.85
N ASP A 110 13.10 -13.20 -0.79
CA ASP A 110 13.52 -14.20 -1.77
C ASP A 110 12.77 -14.04 -3.10
N HIS A 111 13.50 -14.08 -4.21
CA HIS A 111 12.96 -13.83 -5.54
C HIS A 111 11.92 -14.88 -5.95
N GLU A 112 12.20 -16.17 -5.73
CA GLU A 112 11.32 -17.27 -6.14
C GLU A 112 9.99 -17.22 -5.37
N ASN A 113 10.07 -17.06 -4.05
CA ASN A 113 8.87 -16.89 -3.20
C ASN A 113 8.08 -15.64 -3.59
N LYS A 114 8.75 -14.55 -3.93
CA LYS A 114 8.10 -13.31 -4.37
C LYS A 114 7.34 -13.49 -5.68
N VAL A 115 7.90 -14.22 -6.64
CA VAL A 115 7.22 -14.53 -7.91
C VAL A 115 5.97 -15.39 -7.67
N THR A 116 6.08 -16.43 -6.85
CA THR A 116 4.93 -17.31 -6.54
C THR A 116 3.82 -16.56 -5.80
N LEU A 117 4.16 -15.70 -4.84
CA LEU A 117 3.21 -14.84 -4.13
C LEU A 117 2.53 -13.84 -5.08
N LYS A 118 3.29 -13.21 -6.00
CA LYS A 118 2.73 -12.29 -7.00
C LYS A 118 1.74 -12.99 -7.94
N GLN A 119 2.06 -14.20 -8.38
CA GLN A 119 1.14 -15.03 -9.18
C GLN A 119 -0.13 -15.38 -8.41
N ARG A 120 0.01 -15.73 -7.12
CA ARG A 120 -1.13 -16.05 -6.25
C ARG A 120 -2.04 -14.84 -6.03
N ILE A 121 -1.46 -13.66 -5.79
CA ILE A 121 -2.20 -12.39 -5.66
C ILE A 121 -2.98 -12.10 -6.94
N GLY A 122 -2.35 -12.22 -8.11
CA GLY A 122 -3.01 -12.02 -9.40
C GLY A 122 -4.19 -12.98 -9.61
N PHE A 123 -4.02 -14.26 -9.29
CA PHE A 123 -5.10 -15.25 -9.41
C PHE A 123 -6.31 -14.94 -8.51
N HIS A 124 -6.08 -14.54 -7.26
CA HIS A 124 -7.15 -14.17 -6.33
C HIS A 124 -7.83 -12.86 -6.75
N ASN A 125 -7.07 -11.88 -7.24
CA ASN A 125 -7.63 -10.63 -7.74
C ASN A 125 -8.56 -10.87 -8.94
N ASP A 126 -8.13 -11.67 -9.91
CA ASP A 126 -8.94 -12.07 -11.07
C ASP A 126 -10.20 -12.85 -10.69
N SER A 127 -10.09 -13.70 -9.66
CA SER A 127 -11.21 -14.48 -9.14
C SER A 127 -12.25 -13.58 -8.45
N ASN A 128 -11.79 -12.63 -7.64
CA ASN A 128 -12.61 -11.58 -7.02
C ASN A 128 -13.32 -10.73 -8.09
N LEU A 129 -12.59 -10.24 -9.10
CA LEU A 129 -13.13 -9.46 -10.22
C LEU A 129 -14.26 -10.21 -10.96
N LYS A 130 -14.11 -11.52 -11.16
CA LYS A 130 -15.15 -12.34 -11.82
C LYS A 130 -16.39 -12.52 -10.95
N LYS A 131 -16.23 -12.69 -9.63
CA LYS A 131 -17.34 -12.82 -8.67
C LYS A 131 -18.08 -11.49 -8.52
N ILE A 132 -17.34 -10.39 -8.47
CA ILE A 132 -17.87 -9.04 -8.35
C ILE A 132 -17.95 -8.44 -9.77
N ARG A 133 -18.99 -8.79 -10.54
CA ARG A 133 -19.26 -8.34 -11.94
C ARG A 133 -19.20 -6.81 -12.22
N THR A 134 -18.85 -5.97 -11.24
CA THR A 134 -18.81 -4.50 -11.33
C THR A 134 -17.50 -3.92 -10.77
N TYR A 135 -16.55 -4.76 -10.36
CA TYR A 135 -15.29 -4.29 -9.81
C TYR A 135 -14.37 -3.85 -10.96
N ASN A 136 -13.95 -2.58 -10.97
CA ASN A 136 -13.01 -2.09 -11.97
C ASN A 136 -11.60 -2.45 -11.49
N PRO A 137 -10.81 -3.24 -12.23
CA PRO A 137 -9.43 -3.57 -11.85
C PRO A 137 -8.49 -2.36 -11.93
N ASN A 138 -8.94 -1.27 -12.57
CA ASN A 138 -8.16 -0.06 -12.78
C ASN A 138 -8.49 1.00 -11.72
N VAL A 139 -8.68 0.63 -10.45
CA VAL A 139 -8.79 1.61 -9.34
C VAL A 139 -7.91 1.20 -8.18
N ILE A 140 -7.44 2.18 -7.40
CA ILE A 140 -6.47 1.93 -6.32
C ILE A 140 -7.04 1.04 -5.21
N GLU A 141 -8.35 1.06 -4.99
CA GLU A 141 -9.04 0.30 -3.96
C GLU A 141 -8.90 -1.23 -4.13
N SER A 142 -8.52 -1.72 -5.31
CA SER A 142 -8.21 -3.15 -5.54
C SER A 142 -6.93 -3.62 -4.88
N TYR A 143 -6.07 -2.68 -4.53
CA TYR A 143 -4.77 -2.96 -3.90
C TYR A 143 -4.74 -2.50 -2.44
N MET A 144 -5.80 -1.85 -1.97
CA MET A 144 -5.92 -1.44 -0.57
C MET A 144 -6.38 -2.62 0.29
N VAL A 145 -5.53 -3.01 1.25
CA VAL A 145 -5.81 -4.08 2.22
C VAL A 145 -7.00 -3.73 3.12
N ASN A 146 -7.16 -2.46 3.46
CA ASN A 146 -8.28 -1.92 4.22
C ASN A 146 -8.97 -0.84 3.38
N ALA A 147 -10.31 -0.77 3.43
CA ALA A 147 -10.99 0.43 2.94
C ALA A 147 -10.47 1.65 3.73
N ALA A 148 -10.33 2.80 3.07
CA ALA A 148 -10.24 4.03 3.83
C ALA A 148 -11.54 4.14 4.65
N ASP A 149 -11.42 4.13 5.98
CA ASP A 149 -12.53 4.55 6.83
C ASP A 149 -12.75 6.04 6.54
N ILE A 150 -13.82 6.36 5.80
CA ILE A 150 -14.29 7.73 5.54
C ILE A 150 -15.52 7.96 6.39
#